data_AF-A0A0F8WNC7-F1
#
_entry.id   AF-A0A0F8WNC7-F1
#
_cell.length_a   1.000
_cell.length_b   1.000
_cell.length_c   1.000
_cell.angle_alpha   90.00
_cell.angle_beta   90.00
_cell.angle_gamma   90.00
#
_symmetry.space_group_name_H-M   'P 1'
#
loop_
_entity.id
_entity.type
_entity.pdbx_description
1 polymer ?
#
loop_
_entity_poly.entity_id
_entity_poly.type
_entity_poly.pdbx_seq_one_letter_code
_entity_poly.pdbx_strand_id
1 'polypeptide(L)'
;MSSVSSAPSAPVVRSVRKNGKNWHDTKKPFRPTAGLTSYTKRLETRKHQEAVKEHEKELKEEKEAERQARIQKIKERRAAKEEKERYEKLAEKMHHKRVERLKRREKRNKLLNS
;
A
#
# COMPACT_ATOMS: atom_id res chain seq x y z
N MET A 1 22.94 48.06 57.06
CA MET A 1 23.26 48.05 55.61
C MET A 1 22.13 47.32 54.91
N SER A 2 21.36 48.05 54.11
CA SER A 2 20.07 47.66 53.55
C SER A 2 20.21 46.60 52.45
N SER A 3 19.45 45.51 52.53
CA SER A 3 19.26 44.57 51.42
C SER A 3 17.89 44.77 50.79
N VAL A 4 17.85 45.48 49.67
CA VAL A 4 16.64 45.65 48.85
C VAL A 4 16.28 44.32 48.20
N SER A 5 15.05 43.89 48.47
CA SER A 5 14.33 42.82 47.78
C SER A 5 14.18 43.14 46.29
N SER A 6 14.51 42.17 45.42
CA SER A 6 14.17 42.23 43.99
C SER A 6 13.29 41.03 43.66
N ALA A 7 11.98 41.28 43.57
CA ALA A 7 11.00 40.31 43.09
C ALA A 7 11.13 40.11 41.56
N PRO A 8 10.85 38.91 41.02
CA PRO A 8 10.88 38.70 39.58
C PRO A 8 9.73 39.46 38.91
N SER A 9 10.05 40.47 38.10
CA SER A 9 9.07 41.14 37.26
C SER A 9 8.64 40.20 36.13
N ALA A 10 7.45 39.63 36.26
CA ALA A 10 6.83 38.89 35.18
C ALA A 10 6.66 39.82 33.95
N PRO A 11 6.99 39.38 32.73
CA PRO A 11 6.80 40.21 31.55
C PRO A 11 5.30 40.43 31.36
N VAL A 12 4.88 41.69 31.39
CA VAL A 12 3.51 42.09 31.12
C VAL A 12 3.21 41.84 29.64
N VAL A 13 2.71 40.65 29.29
CA VAL A 13 2.27 40.31 27.93
C VAL A 13 0.94 41.01 27.68
N ARG A 14 0.98 42.26 27.23
CA ARG A 14 -0.19 43.16 27.06
C ARG A 14 -1.13 42.79 25.88
N SER A 15 -1.11 41.58 25.33
CA SER A 15 -1.88 41.26 24.11
C SER A 15 -2.48 39.86 24.04
N VAL A 16 -2.59 39.13 25.15
CA VAL A 16 -3.28 37.83 25.15
C VAL A 16 -4.79 38.06 25.28
N ARG A 17 -5.59 37.53 24.35
CA ARG A 17 -7.06 37.58 24.49
C ARG A 17 -7.43 36.69 25.68
N LYS A 18 -8.11 37.24 26.69
CA LYS A 18 -8.51 36.49 27.91
C LYS A 18 -9.36 35.23 27.63
N ASN A 19 -9.98 35.14 26.45
CA ASN A 19 -10.84 34.02 26.03
C ASN A 19 -10.06 32.82 25.41
N GLY A 20 -8.73 32.80 25.47
CA GLY A 20 -7.91 31.66 25.02
C GLY A 20 -7.84 31.42 23.49
N LYS A 21 -8.62 32.16 22.69
CA LYS A 21 -8.65 32.08 21.22
C LYS A 21 -7.47 32.83 20.58
N ASN A 22 -6.26 32.36 20.83
CA ASN A 22 -5.04 32.83 20.18
C ASN A 22 -4.72 31.91 18.98
N TRP A 23 -5.29 32.23 17.82
CA TRP A 23 -5.10 31.47 16.57
C TRP A 23 -3.73 31.67 15.91
N HIS A 24 -2.98 32.67 16.37
CA HIS A 24 -1.65 32.99 15.87
C HIS A 24 -0.64 32.84 16.99
N ASP A 25 0.46 32.16 16.67
CA ASP A 25 1.60 32.05 17.56
C ASP A 25 2.25 33.43 17.79
N THR A 26 2.75 33.62 19.00
CA THR A 26 3.50 34.83 19.35
C THR A 26 4.79 34.86 18.54
N LYS A 27 4.90 35.82 17.62
CA LYS A 27 6.08 35.99 16.77
C LYS A 27 7.28 36.32 17.65
N LYS A 28 8.28 35.42 17.66
CA LYS A 28 9.58 35.68 18.29
C LYS A 28 10.38 36.64 17.38
N PRO A 29 11.18 37.55 17.96
CA PRO A 29 12.06 38.41 17.18
C PRO A 29 13.03 37.56 16.35
N PHE A 30 13.24 37.93 15.09
CA PHE A 30 14.17 37.24 14.20
C PHE A 30 15.59 37.32 14.76
N ARG A 31 16.24 36.16 14.86
CA ARG A 31 17.64 36.02 15.30
C ARG A 31 18.39 35.24 14.22
N PRO A 32 19.34 35.86 13.49
CA PRO A 32 20.04 35.20 12.38
C PRO A 32 20.74 33.90 12.77
N THR A 33 21.16 33.76 14.03
CA THR A 33 21.84 32.58 14.55
C THR A 33 20.92 31.53 15.18
N ALA A 34 19.64 31.85 15.37
CA ALA A 34 18.69 30.92 15.96
C ALA A 34 18.28 29.87 14.93
N GLY A 35 18.80 28.66 15.08
CA GLY A 35 18.52 27.53 14.19
C GLY A 35 19.75 26.95 13.48
N LEU A 36 20.93 27.55 13.64
CA LEU A 36 22.16 26.89 13.21
C LEU A 36 22.46 25.70 14.13
N THR A 37 22.23 24.50 13.61
CA THR A 37 22.67 23.25 14.23
C THR A 37 24.15 23.03 13.93
N SER A 38 24.87 22.32 14.80
CA SER A 38 26.21 21.84 14.46
C SER A 38 26.13 20.82 13.33
N TYR A 39 27.19 20.70 12.54
CA TYR A 39 27.27 19.70 11.47
C TYR A 39 27.04 18.27 12.00
N THR A 40 27.56 17.98 13.20
CA THR A 40 27.37 16.70 13.90
C THR A 40 25.89 16.37 14.11
N LYS A 41 25.11 17.32 14.63
CA LYS A 41 23.66 17.15 14.81
C LYS A 41 22.92 16.95 13.49
N ARG A 42 23.35 17.62 12.41
CA ARG A 42 22.77 17.39 11.07
C ARG A 42 23.05 15.97 10.57
N LEU A 43 24.27 15.48 10.74
CA LEU A 43 24.61 14.10 10.36
C LEU A 43 23.77 13.08 11.14
N GLU A 44 23.61 13.25 12.44
CA GLU A 44 22.76 12.39 13.26
C GLU A 44 21.31 12.39 12.77
N THR A 45 20.75 13.57 12.46
CA THR A 45 19.38 13.66 11.91
C THR A 45 19.24 13.00 10.54
N ARG A 46 20.26 13.08 9.68
CA ARG A 46 20.24 12.40 8.37
C ARG A 46 20.28 10.89 8.52
N LYS A 47 21.18 10.37 9.36
CA LYS A 47 21.24 8.93 9.68
C LYS A 47 19.92 8.41 10.21
N HIS A 48 19.28 9.16 11.11
CA HIS A 48 17.95 8.80 11.61
C HIS A 48 16.90 8.82 10.49
N GLN A 49 16.91 9.82 9.61
CA GLN A 49 15.98 9.88 8.47
C GLN A 49 16.22 8.74 7.47
N GLU A 50 17.47 8.35 7.24
CA GLU A 50 17.82 7.22 6.38
C GLU A 50 17.27 5.92 6.96
N ALA A 51 17.50 5.65 8.25
CA ALA A 51 16.95 4.46 8.92
C ALA A 51 15.41 4.40 8.86
N VAL A 52 14.73 5.53 9.06
CA VAL A 52 13.27 5.60 8.95
C VAL A 52 12.79 5.31 7.53
N LYS A 53 13.50 5.83 6.51
CA LYS A 53 13.16 5.59 5.10
C LYS A 53 13.41 4.16 4.67
N GLU A 54 14.47 3.53 5.18
CA GLU A 54 14.76 2.10 4.93
C GLU A 54 13.63 1.24 5.48
N HIS A 55 13.25 1.44 6.74
CA HIS A 55 12.11 0.75 7.34
C HIS A 55 10.78 1.01 6.60
N GLU A 56 10.55 2.23 6.11
CA GLU A 56 9.37 2.54 5.30
C GLU A 56 9.37 1.78 3.96
N LYS A 57 10.54 1.64 3.32
CA LYS A 57 10.68 0.88 2.07
C LYS A 57 10.43 -0.61 2.31
N GLU A 58 11.03 -1.19 3.34
CA GLU A 58 10.82 -2.60 3.71
C GLU A 58 9.33 -2.91 3.88
N LEU A 59 8.60 -2.08 4.63
CA LEU A 59 7.15 -2.27 4.82
C LEU A 59 6.33 -2.11 3.54
N LYS A 60 6.78 -1.29 2.58
CA LYS A 60 6.11 -1.15 1.27
C LYS A 60 6.39 -2.37 0.39
N GLU A 61 7.64 -2.81 0.35
CA GLU A 61 8.06 -3.98 -0.42
C GLU A 61 7.35 -5.26 0.07
N GLU A 62 7.22 -5.45 1.38
CA GLU A 62 6.45 -6.56 1.96
C GLU A 62 4.97 -6.53 1.52
N LYS A 63 4.31 -5.38 1.62
CA LYS A 63 2.91 -5.22 1.19
C LYS A 63 2.73 -5.47 -0.31
N GLU A 64 3.68 -4.99 -1.12
CA GLU A 64 3.65 -5.21 -2.56
C GLU A 64 3.90 -6.67 -2.91
N ALA A 65 4.82 -7.35 -2.22
CA ALA A 65 5.07 -8.78 -2.40
C ALA A 65 3.84 -9.61 -2.06
N GLU A 66 3.16 -9.33 -0.94
CA GLU A 66 1.91 -10.00 -0.57
C GLU A 66 0.81 -9.78 -1.64
N ARG A 67 0.68 -8.54 -2.11
CA ARG A 67 -0.28 -8.20 -3.18
C ARG A 67 0.04 -8.94 -4.47
N GLN A 68 1.31 -9.00 -4.86
CA GLN A 68 1.76 -9.71 -6.06
C GLN A 68 1.53 -11.22 -5.93
N ALA A 69 1.85 -11.83 -4.79
CA ALA A 69 1.58 -13.23 -4.51
C ALA A 69 0.08 -13.56 -4.61
N ARG A 70 -0.79 -12.68 -4.11
CA ARG A 70 -2.25 -12.85 -4.28
C ARG A 70 -2.67 -12.77 -5.74
N ILE A 71 -2.13 -11.83 -6.50
CA ILE A 71 -2.43 -11.68 -7.93
C ILE A 71 -1.96 -12.92 -8.71
N GLN A 72 -0.76 -13.42 -8.44
CA GLN A 72 -0.20 -14.62 -9.06
C GLN A 72 -1.09 -15.84 -8.81
N LYS A 73 -1.47 -16.10 -7.54
CA LYS A 73 -2.41 -17.18 -7.19
C LYS A 73 -3.75 -17.09 -7.93
N ILE A 74 -4.29 -15.88 -8.10
CA ILE A 74 -5.54 -15.68 -8.84
C ILE A 74 -5.34 -15.97 -10.34
N LYS A 75 -4.23 -15.52 -10.93
CA LYS A 75 -3.90 -15.79 -12.33
C LYS A 75 -3.70 -17.27 -12.59
N GLU A 76 -2.93 -17.95 -11.75
CA GLU A 76 -2.69 -19.40 -11.82
C GLU A 76 -4.01 -20.18 -11.74
N ARG A 77 -4.88 -19.83 -10.79
CA ARG A 77 -6.21 -20.47 -10.67
C ARG A 77 -7.07 -20.26 -11.91
N ARG A 78 -7.02 -19.07 -12.53
CA ARG A 78 -7.77 -18.78 -13.76
C ARG A 78 -7.20 -19.56 -14.95
N ALA A 79 -5.89 -19.56 -15.13
CA ALA A 79 -5.22 -20.32 -16.17
C ALA A 79 -5.52 -21.83 -16.05
N ALA A 80 -5.41 -22.40 -14.85
CA ALA A 80 -5.75 -23.81 -14.60
C ALA A 80 -7.22 -24.12 -14.90
N LYS A 81 -8.14 -23.19 -14.65
CA LYS A 81 -9.56 -23.35 -14.99
C LYS A 81 -9.78 -23.29 -16.51
N GLU A 82 -9.17 -22.32 -17.19
CA GLU A 82 -9.26 -22.18 -18.65
C GLU A 82 -8.69 -23.40 -19.38
N GLU A 83 -7.58 -23.96 -18.90
CA GLU A 83 -7.00 -25.19 -19.43
C GLU A 83 -7.96 -26.38 -19.24
N LYS A 84 -8.53 -26.55 -18.04
CA LYS A 84 -9.54 -27.59 -17.79
C LYS A 84 -10.75 -27.46 -18.73
N GLU A 85 -11.32 -26.27 -18.84
CA GLU A 85 -12.45 -26.00 -19.73
C GLU A 85 -12.09 -26.26 -21.20
N ARG A 86 -10.85 -25.97 -21.62
CA ARG A 86 -10.37 -26.28 -22.97
C ARG A 86 -10.34 -27.80 -23.21
N TYR A 87 -9.85 -28.57 -22.25
CA TYR A 87 -9.82 -30.02 -22.34
C TYR A 87 -11.23 -30.63 -22.34
N GLU A 88 -12.13 -30.11 -21.50
CA GLU A 88 -13.54 -30.52 -21.45
C GLU A 88 -14.24 -30.27 -22.80
N LYS A 89 -14.10 -29.08 -23.37
CA LYS A 89 -14.66 -28.76 -24.71
C LYS A 89 -14.10 -29.67 -25.80
N LEU A 90 -12.82 -30.05 -25.71
CA LEU A 90 -12.21 -30.97 -26.67
C LEU A 90 -12.77 -32.39 -26.50
N ALA A 91 -12.95 -32.85 -25.27
CA ALA A 91 -13.57 -34.13 -24.96
C ALA A 91 -15.03 -34.19 -25.45
N GLU A 92 -15.81 -33.15 -25.19
CA GLU A 92 -17.18 -33.00 -25.70
C GLU A 92 -17.23 -33.07 -27.22
N LYS A 93 -16.33 -32.35 -27.91
CA LYS A 93 -16.24 -32.38 -29.38
C LYS A 93 -15.93 -33.78 -29.90
N MET A 94 -15.04 -34.53 -29.24
CA MET A 94 -14.73 -35.90 -29.62
C MET A 94 -15.90 -36.86 -29.32
N HIS A 95 -16.57 -36.69 -28.18
CA HIS A 95 -17.75 -37.44 -27.82
C HIS A 95 -18.90 -37.22 -28.82
N HIS A 96 -19.18 -35.96 -29.16
CA HIS A 96 -20.17 -35.60 -30.18
C HIS A 96 -19.85 -36.25 -31.53
N LYS A 97 -18.59 -36.18 -31.99
CA LYS A 97 -18.15 -36.87 -33.21
C LYS A 97 -18.36 -38.39 -33.15
N ARG A 98 -18.14 -39.02 -32.00
CA ARG A 98 -18.36 -40.47 -31.81
C ARG A 98 -19.84 -40.81 -31.90
N VAL A 99 -20.70 -40.08 -31.20
CA VAL A 99 -22.15 -40.28 -31.22
C VAL A 99 -22.69 -40.09 -32.65
N GLU A 100 -22.28 -39.04 -33.36
CA GLU A 100 -22.68 -38.80 -34.75
C GLU A 100 -22.18 -39.90 -35.71
N ARG A 101 -21.03 -40.52 -35.45
CA ARG A 101 -20.57 -41.69 -36.21
C ARG A 101 -21.44 -42.93 -35.95
N LEU A 102 -21.85 -43.17 -34.70
CA LEU A 102 -22.73 -44.28 -34.34
C LEU A 102 -24.12 -44.12 -34.97
N LYS A 103 -24.75 -42.95 -34.83
CA LYS A 103 -26.05 -42.64 -35.46
C LYS A 103 -26.04 -42.87 -36.97
N ARG A 104 -24.96 -42.47 -37.66
CA ARG A 104 -24.82 -42.71 -39.11
C ARG A 104 -24.67 -44.19 -39.46
N ARG A 105 -23.95 -44.97 -38.64
CA ARG A 105 -23.84 -46.43 -38.82
C ARG A 105 -25.17 -47.11 -38.57
N GLU A 106 -25.87 -46.75 -37.50
CA GLU A 106 -27.22 -47.27 -37.19
C GLU A 106 -28.20 -46.97 -38.34
N LYS A 107 -28.22 -45.73 -38.84
CA LYS A 107 -29.04 -45.36 -40.01
C LYS A 107 -28.71 -46.23 -41.23
N ARG A 108 -27.42 -46.44 -41.53
CA ARG A 108 -27.00 -47.28 -42.66
C ARG A 108 -27.36 -48.75 -42.46
N ASN A 109 -27.06 -49.32 -41.30
CA ASN A 109 -27.36 -50.72 -41.00
C ASN A 109 -28.87 -50.97 -41.02
N LYS A 110 -29.68 -50.01 -40.55
CA LYS A 110 -31.14 -50.08 -40.63
C LYS A 110 -31.64 -50.13 -42.08
N LEU A 111 -30.99 -49.43 -43.01
CA LEU A 111 -31.36 -49.46 -44.44
C LEU A 111 -30.87 -50.73 -45.16
N LEU A 112 -29.82 -51.37 -44.67
CA LEU A 112 -29.22 -52.56 -45.29
C LEU A 112 -29.75 -53.88 -44.72
N ASN A 113 -30.23 -53.87 -43.47
CA ASN A 113 -30.77 -55.03 -42.76
C ASN A 113 -32.30 -54.91 -42.54
N SER A 114 -32.96 -54.00 -43.27
CA SER A 114 -34.43 -53.93 -43.39
C SER A 114 -34.91 -54.69 -44.61
#